data_AF-A0A4Q2XLU0-F1
#
_entry.id   AF-A0A4Q2XLU0-F1
#
_cell.length_a   1.000
_cell.length_b   1.000
_cell.length_c   1.000
_cell.angle_alpha   90.00
_cell.angle_beta   90.00
_cell.angle_gamma   90.00
#
_symmetry.space_group_name_H-M   'P 1'
#
loop_
_entity.id
_entity.type
_entity.pdbx_description
1 polymer ?
#
loop_
_entity_poly.entity_id
_entity_poly.type
_entity_poly.pdbx_seq_one_letter_code
_entity_poly.pdbx_strand_id
1 'polypeptide(L)'
;RKSTAARSQNAAFERVRGLMACADLFDLEKLPVGDRLRYGPGSFGLNTLQARHLVENGCPFVMVANGMSWDNHVFQHEIHQMLVPEMDRIVHQLITDLEERGMLDNTLVVAMGEFGRTPWMNAARGRDHYPNAWSLMMAGGGLKRGVVVGETDEDGVDVVSKPYSEQNLFATIFTALGLDPYAEYDLPGMPTFHRVEDRAPVISEILA
;
A
#
# COMPACT_ATOMS: atom_id res chain seq x y z
N ARG A 1 -37.52 0.01 -29.07
CA ARG A 1 -37.04 -1.18 -28.33
C ARG A 1 -35.51 -1.17 -28.33
N LYS A 2 -34.82 -0.83 -27.23
CA LYS A 2 -33.36 -0.95 -27.14
C LYS A 2 -33.00 -2.41 -26.86
N SER A 3 -32.50 -3.13 -27.86
CA SER A 3 -32.10 -4.54 -27.77
C SER A 3 -31.02 -4.73 -26.69
N THR A 4 -31.12 -5.82 -25.92
CA THR A 4 -30.11 -6.22 -24.92
C THR A 4 -28.73 -6.41 -25.57
N ALA A 5 -28.67 -6.90 -26.81
CA ALA A 5 -27.43 -7.04 -27.57
C ALA A 5 -26.79 -5.67 -27.89
N ALA A 6 -27.60 -4.67 -28.26
CA ALA A 6 -27.11 -3.32 -28.52
C ALA A 6 -26.60 -2.63 -27.24
N ARG A 7 -27.23 -2.88 -26.08
CA ARG A 7 -26.73 -2.41 -24.78
C ARG A 7 -25.39 -3.04 -24.41
N SER A 8 -25.24 -4.35 -24.61
CA SER A 8 -23.98 -5.06 -24.34
C SER A 8 -22.84 -4.56 -25.22
N GLN A 9 -23.09 -4.35 -26.52
CA GLN A 9 -22.10 -3.82 -27.46
C GLN A 9 -21.70 -2.39 -27.10
N ASN A 10 -22.65 -1.50 -26.81
CA ASN A 10 -22.34 -0.13 -26.37
C ASN A 10 -21.55 -0.12 -25.05
N ALA A 11 -21.88 -0.98 -24.08
CA ALA A 11 -21.14 -1.08 -22.83
C ALA A 11 -19.70 -1.62 -23.02
N ALA A 12 -19.47 -2.49 -24.00
CA ALA A 12 -18.11 -2.89 -24.38
C ALA A 12 -17.35 -1.74 -25.05
N PHE A 13 -18.00 -1.04 -25.99
CA PHE A 13 -17.41 0.10 -26.69
C PHE A 13 -17.02 1.25 -25.74
N GLU A 14 -17.90 1.63 -24.82
CA GLU A 14 -17.60 2.67 -23.82
C GLU A 14 -16.46 2.25 -22.87
N ARG A 15 -16.37 0.96 -22.49
CA ARG A 15 -15.24 0.46 -21.70
C ARG A 15 -13.92 0.56 -22.46
N VAL A 16 -13.88 0.15 -23.72
CA VAL A 16 -12.67 0.27 -24.56
C VAL A 16 -12.30 1.74 -24.74
N ARG A 17 -13.27 2.62 -24.99
CA ARG A 17 -13.04 4.06 -25.10
C ARG A 17 -12.48 4.65 -23.80
N GLY A 18 -13.01 4.24 -22.65
CA GLY A 18 -12.49 4.61 -21.34
C GLY A 18 -11.04 4.15 -21.13
N LEU A 19 -10.73 2.88 -21.44
CA LEU A 19 -9.36 2.35 -21.37
C LEU A 19 -8.40 3.13 -22.27
N MET A 20 -8.81 3.44 -23.50
CA MET A 20 -8.00 4.23 -24.44
C MET A 20 -7.81 5.67 -23.95
N ALA A 21 -8.81 6.26 -23.30
CA ALA A 21 -8.70 7.62 -22.73
C ALA A 21 -7.68 7.69 -21.57
N CYS A 22 -7.45 6.58 -20.87
CA CYS A 22 -6.46 6.49 -19.79
C CYS A 22 -5.06 6.09 -20.27
N ALA A 23 -4.85 5.77 -21.56
CA ALA A 23 -3.57 5.27 -22.06
C ALA A 23 -2.41 6.25 -21.78
N ASP A 24 -2.68 7.54 -21.90
CA ASP A 24 -1.71 8.60 -21.66
C ASP A 24 -1.24 8.67 -20.20
N LEU A 25 -2.04 8.18 -19.25
CA LEU A 25 -1.62 8.10 -17.85
C LEU A 25 -0.47 7.11 -17.66
N PHE A 26 -0.27 6.15 -18.56
CA PHE A 26 0.79 5.14 -18.45
C PHE A 26 2.08 5.52 -19.20
N ASP A 27 2.12 6.69 -19.83
CA ASP A 27 3.26 7.18 -20.58
C ASP A 27 4.13 8.12 -19.71
N LEU A 28 5.07 7.54 -18.97
CA LEU A 28 5.98 8.29 -18.08
C LEU A 28 6.90 9.26 -18.84
N GLU A 29 7.07 9.13 -20.16
CA GLU A 29 7.87 10.08 -20.94
C GLU A 29 7.20 11.45 -21.06
N LYS A 30 5.88 11.51 -20.87
CA LYS A 30 5.12 12.77 -20.82
C LYS A 30 5.29 13.52 -19.49
N LEU A 31 5.79 12.86 -18.45
CA LEU A 31 6.04 13.50 -17.16
C LEU A 31 7.33 14.33 -17.20
N PRO A 32 7.44 15.40 -16.38
CA PRO A 32 8.65 16.20 -16.28
C PRO A 32 9.88 15.32 -16.03
N VAL A 33 10.97 15.59 -16.77
CA VAL A 33 12.23 14.83 -16.62
C VAL A 33 12.73 14.88 -15.18
N GLY A 34 12.54 16.01 -14.49
CA GLY A 34 12.89 16.15 -13.07
C GLY A 34 12.18 15.14 -12.17
N ASP A 35 10.93 14.78 -12.46
CA ASP A 35 10.20 13.77 -11.68
C ASP A 35 10.83 12.38 -11.86
N ARG A 36 11.14 12.00 -13.10
CA ARG A 36 11.81 10.72 -13.40
C ARG A 36 13.19 10.64 -12.74
N LEU A 37 13.95 11.73 -12.74
CA LEU A 37 15.26 11.79 -12.09
C LEU A 37 15.17 11.68 -10.57
N ARG A 38 14.16 12.31 -9.95
CA ARG A 38 13.95 12.27 -8.49
C ARG A 38 13.63 10.86 -7.97
N TYR A 39 12.73 10.14 -8.65
CA TYR A 39 12.41 8.75 -8.28
C TYR A 39 13.53 7.78 -8.66
N GLY A 40 14.34 8.14 -9.66
CA GLY A 40 15.50 7.39 -10.10
C GLY A 40 15.15 6.25 -11.07
N PRO A 41 16.18 5.56 -11.58
CA PRO A 41 15.99 4.42 -12.46
C PRO A 41 15.46 3.21 -11.67
N GLY A 42 14.95 2.21 -12.39
CA GLY A 42 14.46 0.95 -11.82
C GLY A 42 12.94 0.86 -11.82
N SER A 43 12.43 -0.38 -11.82
CA SER A 43 11.00 -0.63 -11.88
C SER A 43 10.27 -0.07 -10.66
N PHE A 44 10.84 -0.18 -9.45
CA PHE A 44 10.18 0.32 -8.25
C PHE A 44 10.03 1.85 -8.27
N GLY A 45 11.07 2.59 -8.66
CA GLY A 45 11.01 4.05 -8.78
C GLY A 45 10.00 4.50 -9.83
N LEU A 46 10.05 3.90 -11.03
CA LEU A 46 9.13 4.25 -12.13
C LEU A 46 7.68 3.87 -11.82
N ASN A 47 7.44 2.70 -11.20
CA ASN A 47 6.10 2.29 -10.80
C ASN A 47 5.55 3.18 -9.67
N THR A 48 6.41 3.70 -8.79
CA THR A 48 6.00 4.63 -7.73
C THR A 48 5.67 6.01 -8.31
N LEU A 49 6.47 6.51 -9.26
CA LEU A 49 6.14 7.72 -10.02
C LEU A 49 4.81 7.56 -10.77
N GLN A 50 4.62 6.41 -11.42
CA GLN A 50 3.37 6.05 -12.08
C GLN A 50 2.19 6.07 -11.10
N ALA A 51 2.37 5.52 -9.91
CA ALA A 51 1.34 5.52 -8.87
C ALA A 51 0.99 6.93 -8.42
N ARG A 52 1.98 7.80 -8.17
CA ARG A 52 1.71 9.22 -7.85
C ARG A 52 0.91 9.88 -8.97
N HIS A 53 1.30 9.67 -10.23
CA HIS A 53 0.58 10.26 -11.36
C HIS A 53 -0.86 9.74 -11.51
N LEU A 54 -1.09 8.45 -11.25
CA LEU A 54 -2.44 7.87 -11.24
C LEU A 54 -3.31 8.48 -10.12
N VAL A 55 -2.77 8.62 -8.91
CA VAL A 55 -3.47 9.25 -7.78
C VAL A 55 -3.79 10.71 -8.09
N GLU A 56 -2.85 11.45 -8.66
CA GLU A 56 -3.04 12.84 -9.11
C GLU A 56 -4.19 12.98 -10.14
N ASN A 57 -4.45 11.92 -10.90
CA ASN A 57 -5.53 11.86 -11.90
C ASN A 57 -6.78 11.12 -11.38
N GLY A 58 -6.92 10.98 -10.06
CA GLY A 58 -8.14 10.48 -9.41
C GLY A 58 -8.25 8.96 -9.28
N CYS A 59 -7.15 8.22 -9.45
CA CYS A 59 -7.15 6.81 -9.12
C CYS A 59 -7.30 6.64 -7.58
N PRO A 60 -8.34 5.93 -7.10
CA PRO A 60 -8.65 5.88 -5.67
C PRO A 60 -7.73 4.95 -4.88
N PHE A 61 -7.04 4.03 -5.57
CA PHE A 61 -6.16 3.06 -4.94
C PHE A 61 -5.15 2.57 -5.97
N VAL A 62 -3.86 2.60 -5.60
CA VAL A 62 -2.78 2.05 -6.42
C VAL A 62 -1.90 1.18 -5.54
N MET A 63 -1.64 -0.05 -5.97
CA MET A 63 -0.69 -0.95 -5.33
C MET A 63 0.59 -0.99 -6.16
N VAL A 64 1.72 -0.68 -5.54
CA VAL A 64 3.05 -0.81 -6.15
C VAL A 64 3.75 -2.02 -5.55
N ALA A 65 3.98 -3.04 -6.37
CA ALA A 65 4.75 -4.21 -5.94
C ALA A 65 6.25 -3.92 -6.09
N ASN A 66 7.00 -4.05 -5.00
CA ASN A 66 8.47 -3.99 -4.99
C ASN A 66 9.11 -5.38 -5.15
N GLY A 67 8.58 -6.17 -6.10
CA GLY A 67 9.04 -7.54 -6.41
C GLY A 67 9.02 -8.53 -5.23
N MET A 68 9.50 -9.74 -5.48
CA MET A 68 9.65 -10.81 -4.46
C MET A 68 11.01 -10.75 -3.73
N SER A 69 11.79 -9.69 -3.92
CA SER A 69 13.14 -9.59 -3.39
C SER A 69 13.20 -9.52 -1.86
N TRP A 70 12.07 -9.34 -1.16
CA TRP A 70 12.02 -9.24 0.31
C TRP A 70 11.87 -10.60 1.02
N ASP A 71 11.45 -11.64 0.28
CA ASP A 71 11.28 -13.01 0.77
C ASP A 71 12.61 -13.79 0.74
N ASN A 72 13.66 -13.25 1.36
CA ASN A 72 14.98 -13.87 1.30
C ASN A 72 15.17 -14.96 2.36
N HIS A 73 15.24 -16.21 1.89
CA HIS A 73 15.63 -17.37 2.70
C HIS A 73 17.12 -17.69 2.64
N VAL A 74 17.90 -16.86 1.93
CA VAL A 74 19.36 -16.94 1.82
C VAL A 74 19.95 -15.53 1.74
N PHE A 75 21.20 -15.35 2.19
CA PHE A 75 21.96 -14.09 2.04
C PHE A 75 21.17 -12.80 2.38
N GLN A 76 20.35 -12.84 3.44
CA GLN A 76 19.45 -11.75 3.84
C GLN A 76 20.19 -10.42 3.93
N HIS A 77 21.36 -10.40 4.59
CA HIS A 77 22.11 -9.18 4.82
C HIS A 77 22.61 -8.54 3.53
N GLU A 78 23.20 -9.32 2.64
CA GLU A 78 23.69 -8.85 1.33
C GLU A 78 22.56 -8.31 0.47
N ILE A 79 21.42 -9.01 0.45
CA ILE A 79 20.27 -8.57 -0.34
C ILE A 79 19.68 -7.27 0.25
N HIS A 80 19.59 -7.15 1.57
CA HIS A 80 19.05 -5.95 2.24
C HIS A 80 19.93 -4.71 2.04
N GLN A 81 21.25 -4.87 1.88
CA GLN A 81 22.13 -3.75 1.52
C GLN A 81 21.76 -3.10 0.17
N MET A 82 21.09 -3.84 -0.71
CA MET A 82 20.58 -3.30 -1.99
C MET A 82 19.15 -2.78 -1.86
N LEU A 83 18.27 -3.53 -1.17
CA LEU A 83 16.83 -3.23 -1.14
C LEU A 83 16.47 -2.05 -0.22
N VAL A 84 17.08 -1.98 0.97
CA VAL A 84 16.72 -0.97 1.96
C VAL A 84 17.02 0.45 1.46
N PRO A 85 18.19 0.75 0.86
CA PRO A 85 18.47 2.10 0.33
C PRO A 85 17.54 2.50 -0.82
N GLU A 86 17.16 1.56 -1.69
CA GLU A 86 16.22 1.83 -2.77
C GLU A 86 14.83 2.15 -2.21
N MET A 87 14.34 1.35 -1.27
CA MET A 87 13.06 1.55 -0.61
C MET A 87 13.00 2.88 0.13
N ASP A 88 14.00 3.17 0.98
CA ASP A 88 14.08 4.39 1.77
C ASP A 88 14.00 5.63 0.88
N ARG A 89 14.82 5.69 -0.17
CA ARG A 89 14.83 6.81 -1.13
C ARG A 89 13.49 7.00 -1.83
N ILE A 90 12.89 5.91 -2.33
CA ILE A 90 11.67 6.00 -3.15
C ILE A 90 10.45 6.34 -2.28
N VAL A 91 10.33 5.74 -1.10
CA VAL A 91 9.26 6.06 -0.16
C VAL A 91 9.39 7.49 0.35
N HIS A 92 10.60 7.94 0.68
CA HIS A 92 10.87 9.34 1.01
C HIS A 92 10.43 10.28 -0.13
N GLN A 93 10.81 9.95 -1.37
CA GLN A 93 10.47 10.78 -2.52
C GLN A 93 8.96 10.84 -2.79
N LEU A 94 8.25 9.73 -2.63
CA LEU A 94 6.79 9.70 -2.79
C LEU A 94 6.10 10.59 -1.75
N ILE A 95 6.47 10.45 -0.48
CA ILE A 95 5.86 11.23 0.62
C ILE A 95 6.13 12.72 0.42
N THR A 96 7.38 13.09 0.10
CA THR A 96 7.76 14.49 -0.15
C THR A 96 7.04 15.06 -1.38
N ASP A 97 6.95 14.31 -2.49
CA ASP A 97 6.28 14.77 -3.72
C ASP A 97 4.76 14.95 -3.49
N LEU A 98 4.13 14.06 -2.71
CA LEU A 98 2.72 14.24 -2.31
C LEU A 98 2.53 15.45 -1.37
N GLU A 99 3.48 15.70 -0.47
CA GLU A 99 3.43 16.87 0.43
C GLU A 99 3.60 18.18 -0.35
N GLU A 100 4.60 18.27 -1.24
CA GLU A 100 4.86 19.42 -2.11
C GLU A 100 3.64 19.79 -2.99
N ARG A 101 2.85 18.77 -3.37
CA ARG A 101 1.63 18.92 -4.17
C ARG A 101 0.37 19.18 -3.35
N GLY A 102 0.46 19.18 -2.01
CA GLY A 102 -0.70 19.29 -1.12
C GLY A 102 -1.66 18.10 -1.20
N MET A 103 -1.16 16.93 -1.64
CA MET A 103 -1.92 15.69 -1.77
C MET A 103 -1.70 14.75 -0.58
N LEU A 104 -0.67 14.94 0.25
CA LEU A 104 -0.40 14.01 1.34
C LEU A 104 -1.55 13.95 2.36
N ASP A 105 -2.24 15.06 2.63
CA ASP A 105 -3.34 15.10 3.60
C ASP A 105 -4.58 14.30 3.14
N ASN A 106 -4.76 14.09 1.82
CA ASN A 106 -5.88 13.33 1.26
C ASN A 106 -5.46 11.97 0.67
N THR A 107 -4.19 11.61 0.78
CA THR A 107 -3.63 10.35 0.27
C THR A 107 -2.98 9.58 1.40
N LEU A 108 -3.46 8.37 1.68
CA LEU A 108 -2.81 7.47 2.63
C LEU A 108 -1.77 6.61 1.89
N VAL A 109 -0.50 6.77 2.26
CA VAL A 109 0.60 5.91 1.81
C VAL A 109 0.80 4.81 2.85
N VAL A 110 0.78 3.56 2.39
CA VAL A 110 1.05 2.38 3.24
C VAL A 110 2.21 1.59 2.64
N ALA A 111 3.28 1.44 3.42
CA ALA A 111 4.42 0.58 3.10
C ALA A 111 4.41 -0.63 4.04
N MET A 112 4.03 -1.79 3.53
CA MET A 112 3.88 -3.02 4.31
C MET A 112 4.24 -4.26 3.50
N GLY A 113 4.63 -5.33 4.20
CA GLY A 113 4.68 -6.70 3.69
C GLY A 113 3.51 -7.55 4.19
N GLU A 114 3.51 -8.84 3.88
CA GLU A 114 2.44 -9.77 4.27
C GLU A 114 2.60 -10.30 5.70
N PHE A 115 3.83 -10.52 6.14
CA PHE A 115 4.19 -11.05 7.46
C PHE A 115 5.64 -10.68 7.81
N GLY A 116 6.02 -10.92 9.06
CA GLY A 116 7.37 -10.71 9.56
C GLY A 116 8.36 -11.79 9.11
N ARG A 117 9.62 -11.61 9.51
CA ARG A 117 10.71 -12.57 9.28
C ARG A 117 11.34 -12.96 10.61
N THR A 118 11.78 -14.21 10.77
CA THR A 118 12.33 -14.72 12.04
C THR A 118 13.43 -13.81 12.56
N PRO A 119 13.46 -13.37 13.84
CA PRO A 119 14.49 -12.45 14.32
C PRO A 119 15.91 -13.05 14.28
N TRP A 120 16.03 -14.37 14.23
CA TRP A 120 17.26 -15.11 13.99
C TRP A 120 17.45 -15.51 12.52
N MET A 121 18.70 -15.89 12.20
CA MET A 121 19.11 -16.35 10.88
C MET A 121 18.97 -17.87 10.74
N ASN A 122 18.54 -18.34 9.57
CA ASN A 122 18.57 -19.75 9.21
C ASN A 122 19.98 -20.19 8.74
N ALA A 123 20.17 -21.51 8.53
CA ALA A 123 21.47 -22.08 8.15
C ALA A 123 22.03 -21.55 6.82
N ALA A 124 21.17 -21.06 5.93
CA ALA A 124 21.54 -20.50 4.63
C ALA A 124 21.76 -18.98 4.67
N ARG A 125 21.87 -18.41 5.88
CA ARG A 125 22.02 -16.97 6.10
C ARG A 125 20.81 -16.17 5.57
N GLY A 126 19.61 -16.74 5.63
CA GLY A 126 18.33 -16.05 5.42
C GLY A 126 17.53 -15.87 6.70
N ARG A 127 16.27 -15.42 6.56
CA ARG A 127 15.24 -15.40 7.61
C ARG A 127 13.97 -16.07 7.09
N ASP A 128 13.28 -16.81 7.94
CA ASP A 128 12.09 -17.58 7.57
C ASP A 128 10.79 -16.81 7.87
N HIS A 129 9.63 -17.35 7.46
CA HIS A 129 8.31 -16.75 7.72
C HIS A 129 8.05 -16.61 9.22
N TYR A 130 7.55 -15.45 9.64
CA TYR A 130 7.32 -15.16 11.05
C TYR A 130 6.02 -14.36 11.26
N PRO A 131 4.89 -15.03 11.55
CA PRO A 131 3.60 -14.37 11.70
C PRO A 131 3.38 -13.73 13.08
N ASN A 132 4.26 -13.99 14.05
CA ASN A 132 4.06 -13.53 15.44
C ASN A 132 4.15 -12.00 15.59
N ALA A 133 5.00 -11.35 14.79
CA ALA A 133 5.19 -9.91 14.82
C ALA A 133 5.68 -9.38 13.47
N TRP A 134 5.17 -8.24 13.03
CA TRP A 134 5.68 -7.49 11.88
C TRP A 134 5.46 -5.99 12.05
N SER A 135 6.22 -5.19 11.28
CA SER A 135 6.13 -3.74 11.27
C SER A 135 5.68 -3.23 9.90
N LEU A 136 5.04 -2.07 9.88
CA LEU A 136 4.68 -1.33 8.67
C LEU A 136 4.83 0.16 8.90
N MET A 137 4.78 0.94 7.83
CA MET A 137 4.75 2.39 7.89
C MET A 137 3.52 2.94 7.17
N MET A 138 2.91 3.96 7.75
CA MET A 138 1.83 4.74 7.14
C MET A 138 2.14 6.23 7.21
N ALA A 139 1.76 6.97 6.17
CA ALA A 139 1.91 8.43 6.11
C ALA A 139 0.75 9.06 5.33
N GLY A 140 0.38 10.29 5.69
CA GLY A 140 -0.71 11.02 5.04
C GLY A 140 -2.11 10.60 5.52
N GLY A 141 -3.13 10.97 4.75
CA GLY A 141 -4.53 10.66 5.07
C GLY A 141 -5.01 11.24 6.41
N GLY A 142 -4.43 12.36 6.85
CA GLY A 142 -4.75 13.00 8.12
C GLY A 142 -4.25 12.25 9.37
N LEU A 143 -3.37 11.26 9.24
CA LEU A 143 -2.78 10.57 10.39
C LEU A 143 -1.86 11.50 11.21
N LYS A 144 -1.73 11.22 12.52
CA LYS A 144 -0.76 11.89 13.38
C LYS A 144 0.66 11.57 12.92
N ARG A 145 1.49 12.61 12.79
CA ARG A 145 2.90 12.49 12.39
C ARG A 145 3.78 12.08 13.58
N GLY A 146 4.81 11.28 13.31
CA GLY A 146 5.84 10.93 14.30
C GLY A 146 5.37 10.00 15.42
N VAL A 147 4.25 9.29 15.22
CA VAL A 147 3.72 8.33 16.19
C VAL A 147 4.25 6.93 15.87
N VAL A 148 4.66 6.20 16.92
CA VAL A 148 4.99 4.77 16.87
C VAL A 148 4.05 4.05 17.81
N VAL A 149 3.42 2.97 17.34
CA VAL A 149 2.48 2.15 18.11
C VAL A 149 2.87 0.69 17.93
N GLY A 150 2.87 -0.05 19.04
CA GLY A 150 3.36 -1.42 19.07
C GLY A 150 4.84 -1.47 19.47
N GLU A 151 5.21 -2.58 20.09
CA GLU A 151 6.54 -2.85 20.63
C GLU A 151 6.68 -4.37 20.76
N THR A 152 7.79 -4.89 20.25
CA THR A 152 8.23 -6.26 20.50
C THR A 152 9.20 -6.29 21.66
N ASP A 153 9.48 -7.46 22.21
CA ASP A 153 10.64 -7.62 23.09
C ASP A 153 11.96 -7.18 22.42
N GLU A 154 13.03 -7.11 23.22
CA GLU A 154 14.36 -6.67 22.78
C GLU A 154 14.93 -7.51 21.62
N ASP A 155 14.48 -8.76 21.49
CA ASP A 155 14.92 -9.70 20.44
C ASP A 155 14.01 -9.67 19.20
N GLY A 156 12.88 -8.95 19.24
CA GLY A 156 11.92 -8.88 18.15
C GLY A 156 11.06 -10.14 17.98
N VAL A 157 10.87 -10.91 19.04
CA VAL A 157 10.17 -12.21 19.03
C VAL A 157 8.67 -12.00 19.26
N ASP A 158 8.30 -11.57 20.46
CA ASP A 158 6.90 -11.42 20.85
C ASP A 158 6.49 -9.95 20.99
N VAL A 159 5.24 -9.65 20.68
CA VAL A 159 4.64 -8.33 20.95
C VAL A 159 4.41 -8.19 22.45
N VAL A 160 5.09 -7.22 23.09
CA VAL A 160 5.03 -7.01 24.54
C VAL A 160 4.12 -5.85 24.95
N SER A 161 3.78 -4.96 24.03
CA SER A 161 2.78 -3.92 24.24
C SER A 161 1.38 -4.38 23.79
N LYS A 162 0.45 -3.44 23.63
CA LYS A 162 -0.91 -3.74 23.17
C LYS A 162 -0.85 -4.33 21.75
N PRO A 163 -1.29 -5.59 21.53
CA PRO A 163 -1.23 -6.20 20.21
C PRO A 163 -2.34 -5.64 19.30
N TYR A 164 -2.00 -5.50 18.03
CA TYR A 164 -2.91 -5.11 16.97
C TYR A 164 -2.80 -6.12 15.83
N SER A 165 -3.94 -6.62 15.37
CA SER A 165 -4.02 -7.53 14.22
C SER A 165 -4.24 -6.76 12.91
N GLU A 166 -4.23 -7.49 11.80
CA GLU A 166 -4.64 -7.00 10.49
C GLU A 166 -6.06 -6.41 10.50
N GLN A 167 -6.97 -6.95 11.30
CA GLN A 167 -8.32 -6.40 11.43
C GLN A 167 -8.29 -4.96 12.01
N ASN A 168 -7.46 -4.72 13.03
CA ASN A 168 -7.26 -3.37 13.58
C ASN A 168 -6.65 -2.42 12.55
N LEU A 169 -5.68 -2.90 11.78
CA LEU A 169 -5.05 -2.14 10.70
C LEU A 169 -6.07 -1.70 9.65
N PHE A 170 -6.86 -2.63 9.11
CA PHE A 170 -7.86 -2.30 8.09
C PHE A 170 -8.97 -1.39 8.62
N ALA A 171 -9.43 -1.59 9.87
CA ALA A 171 -10.35 -0.65 10.51
C ALA A 171 -9.80 0.77 10.55
N THR A 172 -8.50 0.89 10.83
CA THR A 172 -7.81 2.18 10.89
C THR A 172 -7.62 2.80 9.50
N ILE A 173 -7.25 2.01 8.49
CA ILE A 173 -7.14 2.46 7.10
C ILE A 173 -8.49 3.01 6.60
N PHE A 174 -9.58 2.26 6.78
CA PHE A 174 -10.91 2.73 6.36
C PHE A 174 -11.31 4.01 7.09
N THR A 175 -11.09 4.06 8.40
CA THR A 175 -11.40 5.26 9.21
C THR A 175 -10.61 6.48 8.74
N ALA A 176 -9.31 6.33 8.48
CA ALA A 176 -8.45 7.41 7.98
C ALA A 176 -8.90 7.93 6.60
N LEU A 177 -9.47 7.05 5.77
CA LEU A 177 -10.05 7.41 4.47
C LEU A 177 -11.50 7.93 4.55
N GLY A 178 -12.06 8.12 5.75
CA GLY A 178 -13.43 8.57 5.95
C GLY A 178 -14.50 7.54 5.54
N LEU A 179 -14.12 6.26 5.48
CA LEU A 179 -15.00 5.15 5.15
C LEU A 179 -15.45 4.45 6.43
N ASP A 180 -16.72 4.03 6.50
CA ASP A 180 -17.22 3.19 7.60
C ASP A 180 -16.46 1.84 7.60
N PRO A 181 -15.63 1.53 8.62
CA PRO A 181 -14.88 0.29 8.68
C PRO A 181 -15.77 -0.95 8.89
N TYR A 182 -17.03 -0.76 9.31
CA TYR A 182 -17.95 -1.86 9.65
C TYR A 182 -19.11 -1.99 8.65
N ALA A 183 -18.98 -1.36 7.48
CA ALA A 183 -19.95 -1.47 6.42
C ALA A 183 -20.08 -2.93 5.94
N GLU A 184 -21.32 -3.30 5.64
CA GLU A 184 -21.70 -4.63 5.15
C GLU A 184 -22.01 -4.59 3.65
N TYR A 185 -21.66 -5.66 2.95
CA TYR A 185 -21.98 -5.88 1.55
C TYR A 185 -22.87 -7.10 1.42
N ASP A 186 -24.11 -6.87 0.99
CA ASP A 186 -25.05 -7.92 0.62
C ASP A 186 -25.01 -8.12 -0.91
N LEU A 187 -24.45 -9.26 -1.32
CA LEU A 187 -24.38 -9.66 -2.72
C LEU A 187 -25.32 -10.86 -2.93
N PRO A 188 -26.29 -10.77 -3.86
CA PRO A 188 -27.24 -11.85 -4.09
C PRO A 188 -26.56 -13.21 -4.32
N GLY A 189 -26.88 -14.19 -3.47
CA GLY A 189 -26.34 -15.55 -3.56
C GLY A 189 -24.97 -15.76 -2.92
N MET A 190 -24.43 -14.75 -2.22
CA MET A 190 -23.20 -14.84 -1.43
C MET A 190 -23.50 -14.55 0.05
N PRO A 191 -22.61 -14.96 0.98
CA PRO A 191 -22.66 -14.48 2.35
C PRO A 191 -22.57 -12.95 2.42
N THR A 192 -23.11 -12.36 3.48
CA THR A 192 -22.83 -10.96 3.82
C THR A 192 -21.34 -10.84 4.13
N PHE A 193 -20.68 -9.89 3.48
CA PHE A 193 -19.27 -9.59 3.74
C PHE A 193 -19.17 -8.33 4.59
N HIS A 194 -18.28 -8.34 5.58
CA HIS A 194 -17.94 -7.16 6.36
C HIS A 194 -16.61 -6.61 5.87
N ARG A 195 -16.47 -5.27 5.83
CA ARG A 195 -15.15 -4.65 5.53
C ARG A 195 -14.09 -5.07 6.54
N VAL A 196 -14.46 -5.11 7.80
CA VAL A 196 -13.64 -5.59 8.91
C VAL A 196 -14.50 -6.55 9.74
N GLU A 197 -14.07 -7.80 9.79
CA GLU A 197 -14.70 -8.84 10.61
C GLU A 197 -14.54 -8.54 12.10
N ASP A 198 -15.43 -9.09 12.93
CA ASP A 198 -15.43 -8.98 14.39
C ASP A 198 -15.50 -7.54 14.95
N ARG A 199 -15.70 -6.56 14.09
CA ARG A 199 -15.72 -5.12 14.43
C ARG A 199 -14.48 -4.71 15.23
N ALA A 200 -13.31 -5.20 14.83
CA ALA A 200 -12.05 -4.90 15.50
C ALA A 200 -11.87 -3.38 15.71
N PRO A 201 -11.41 -2.94 16.89
CA PRO A 201 -11.29 -1.53 17.20
C PRO A 201 -10.20 -0.87 16.36
N VAL A 202 -10.40 0.40 16.06
CA VAL A 202 -9.41 1.24 15.38
C VAL A 202 -8.21 1.53 16.28
N ILE A 203 -7.01 1.65 15.69
CA ILE A 203 -5.80 2.10 16.38
C ILE A 203 -5.88 3.63 16.57
N SER A 204 -6.60 4.04 17.62
CA SER A 204 -6.91 5.44 17.91
C SER A 204 -5.68 6.33 18.11
N GLU A 205 -4.56 5.73 18.51
CA GLU A 205 -3.31 6.41 18.84
C GLU A 205 -2.69 7.12 17.62
N ILE A 206 -2.94 6.62 16.41
CA ILE A 206 -2.39 7.19 15.16
C ILE A 206 -3.36 8.11 14.41
N LEU A 207 -4.64 8.15 14.79
CA LEU A 207 -5.62 9.07 14.19
C LEU A 207 -5.50 10.47 14.79
N ALA A 208 -5.64 11.52 13.98
CA ALA A 208 -5.63 12.93 14.41
C ALA A 208 -6.84 13.32 15.27
#